data_AF-A0A8S1XGQ2-F1
#
_entry.id   AF-A0A8S1XGQ2-F1
#
_cell.length_a   1.000
_cell.length_b   1.000
_cell.length_c   1.000
_cell.angle_alpha   90.00
_cell.angle_beta   90.00
_cell.angle_gamma   90.00
#
_symmetry.space_group_name_H-M   'P 1'
#
loop_
_entity.id
_entity.type
_entity.pdbx_description
1 polymer ?
#
loop_
_entity_poly.entity_id
_entity_poly.type
_entity_poly.pdbx_seq_one_letter_code
_entity_poly.pdbx_strand_id
1 'polypeptide(L)'
;MKQKIGGGEYNSDGVKIGEWIEQSDKFKYGNQSTWRGQYDQQGVKVGTWEIYFRELGDEKPNIKIGGGEYDEQVRKIGKWVEQKDGFYYSNSMNNKYIFIGEYKDGVKQGQWKDNKLK
;
A
#
# COMPACT_ATOMS: atom_id res chain seq x y z
N MET A 1 -22.06 1.07 8.14
CA MET A 1 -20.78 1.23 8.89
C MET A 1 -19.93 2.29 8.21
N LYS A 2 -19.23 3.15 8.95
CA LYS A 2 -18.25 4.09 8.37
C LYS A 2 -16.90 3.38 8.23
N GLN A 3 -16.30 3.47 7.05
CA GLN A 3 -15.01 2.84 6.77
C GLN A 3 -13.86 3.77 7.19
N LYS A 4 -12.89 3.27 7.97
CA LYS A 4 -11.66 3.99 8.29
C LYS A 4 -10.72 3.97 7.06
N ILE A 5 -10.41 5.15 6.53
CA ILE A 5 -9.57 5.34 5.32
C ILE A 5 -8.23 6.03 5.63
N GLY A 6 -7.94 6.22 6.91
CA GLY A 6 -6.73 6.89 7.37
C GLY A 6 -6.62 6.89 8.89
N GLY A 7 -5.39 7.03 9.38
CA GLY A 7 -5.08 7.20 10.78
C GLY A 7 -4.68 5.92 11.50
N GLY A 8 -4.11 6.12 12.68
CA GLY A 8 -3.62 5.09 13.60
C GLY A 8 -3.44 5.73 14.97
N GLU A 9 -2.46 5.25 15.73
CA GLU A 9 -2.16 5.74 17.07
C GLU A 9 -0.84 6.52 17.07
N TYR A 10 -0.77 7.53 17.95
CA TYR A 10 0.46 8.26 18.22
C TYR A 10 0.88 8.01 19.66
N ASN A 11 2.18 7.95 19.91
CA ASN A 11 2.72 7.97 21.28
C ASN A 11 2.70 9.40 21.88
N SER A 12 3.18 9.55 23.12
CA SER A 12 3.25 10.84 23.82
C SER A 12 4.08 11.90 23.10
N ASP A 13 5.00 11.50 22.23
CA ASP A 13 5.91 12.37 21.50
C ASP A 13 5.35 12.75 20.11
N GLY A 14 4.13 12.31 19.79
CA GLY A 14 3.51 12.54 18.48
C GLY A 14 4.07 11.66 17.36
N VAL A 15 4.73 10.55 17.71
CA VAL A 15 5.27 9.57 16.76
C VAL A 15 4.21 8.50 16.47
N LYS A 16 4.04 8.13 15.19
CA LYS A 16 3.12 7.07 14.77
C LYS A 16 3.56 5.73 15.38
N ILE A 17 2.64 4.99 15.99
CA ILE A 17 2.88 3.65 16.53
C ILE A 17 1.73 2.70 16.17
N GLY A 18 2.00 1.40 16.17
CA GLY A 18 0.98 0.36 15.99
C GLY A 18 0.37 0.36 14.59
N GLU A 19 -0.91 0.00 14.50
CA GLU A 19 -1.59 -0.14 13.21
C GLU A 19 -1.91 1.21 12.58
N TRP A 20 -1.57 1.34 11.30
CA TRP A 20 -1.80 2.56 10.54
C TRP A 20 -2.47 2.29 9.20
N ILE A 21 -3.35 3.21 8.83
CA ILE A 21 -3.90 3.34 7.47
C ILE A 21 -3.37 4.65 6.90
N GLU A 22 -2.64 4.59 5.80
CA GLU A 22 -2.11 5.75 5.09
C GLU A 22 -2.78 5.89 3.73
N GLN A 23 -3.12 7.12 3.35
CA GLN A 23 -3.58 7.39 1.99
C GLN A 23 -2.36 7.44 1.06
N SER A 24 -2.52 6.94 -0.17
CA SER A 24 -1.50 7.07 -1.21
C SER A 24 -1.19 8.56 -1.47
N ASP A 25 0.05 8.90 -1.83
CA ASP A 25 0.41 10.26 -2.27
C ASP A 25 -0.39 10.73 -3.50
N LYS A 26 -0.95 9.78 -4.25
CA LYS A 26 -1.84 10.04 -5.39
C LYS A 26 -3.30 9.82 -5.02
N PHE A 27 -3.67 9.93 -3.75
CA PHE A 27 -5.05 9.78 -3.30
C PHE A 27 -5.91 10.92 -3.83
N LYS A 28 -6.83 10.60 -4.73
CA LYS A 28 -7.76 11.52 -5.36
C LYS A 28 -9.01 10.76 -5.75
N TYR A 29 -10.05 11.44 -6.23
CA TYR A 29 -11.31 10.81 -6.64
C TYR A 29 -11.07 9.49 -7.41
N GLY A 30 -10.29 9.49 -8.48
CA GLY A 30 -9.98 8.29 -9.28
C GLY A 30 -9.00 7.25 -8.72
N ASN A 31 -8.42 7.53 -7.56
CA ASN A 31 -7.42 6.66 -6.94
C ASN A 31 -7.58 6.70 -5.42
N GLN A 32 -8.44 5.83 -4.91
CA GLN A 32 -8.72 5.70 -3.48
C GLN A 32 -7.88 4.56 -2.88
N SER A 33 -6.55 4.67 -3.01
CA SER A 33 -5.62 3.66 -2.50
C SER A 33 -5.12 3.97 -1.11
N THR A 34 -5.17 2.99 -0.22
CA THR A 34 -4.63 3.08 1.14
C THR A 34 -3.60 2.01 1.39
N TRP A 35 -2.56 2.35 2.12
CA TRP A 35 -1.57 1.43 2.68
C TRP A 35 -1.97 1.07 4.11
N ARG A 36 -1.79 -0.18 4.50
CA ARG A 36 -2.06 -0.65 5.85
C ARG A 36 -0.87 -1.44 6.37
N GLY A 37 -0.40 -1.14 7.56
CA GLY A 37 0.73 -1.83 8.16
C GLY A 37 1.01 -1.33 9.56
N GLN A 38 2.17 -1.70 10.09
CA GLN A 38 2.58 -1.38 11.45
C GLN A 38 3.72 -0.36 11.46
N TYR A 39 3.66 0.53 12.45
CA TYR A 39 4.78 1.33 12.90
C TYR A 39 5.30 0.82 14.24
N ASP A 40 6.62 0.78 14.41
CA ASP A 40 7.24 0.49 15.70
C ASP A 40 7.20 1.70 16.67
N GLN A 41 7.82 1.56 17.84
CA GLN A 41 7.85 2.61 18.87
C GLN A 41 8.68 3.84 18.46
N GLN A 42 9.48 3.75 17.40
CA GLN A 42 10.32 4.82 16.86
C GLN A 42 9.69 5.48 15.62
N GLY A 43 8.49 5.06 15.21
CA GLY A 43 7.82 5.61 14.03
C GLY A 43 8.36 5.07 12.72
N VAL A 44 8.98 3.90 12.76
CA VAL A 44 9.51 3.20 11.59
C VAL A 44 8.51 2.16 11.11
N LYS A 45 8.32 2.07 9.78
CA LYS A 45 7.49 1.03 9.16
C LYS A 45 8.15 -0.34 9.33
N VAL A 46 7.40 -1.29 9.87
CA VAL A 46 7.90 -2.65 10.11
C VAL A 46 6.95 -3.71 9.57
N GLY A 47 7.52 -4.86 9.20
CA GLY A 47 6.78 -6.05 8.79
C GLY A 47 5.95 -5.85 7.52
N THR A 48 4.80 -6.52 7.47
CA THR A 48 3.93 -6.53 6.28
C THR A 48 3.15 -5.23 6.13
N TRP A 49 3.22 -4.68 4.92
CA TRP A 49 2.45 -3.55 4.47
C TRP A 49 1.61 -3.92 3.26
N GLU A 50 0.31 -3.69 3.33
CA GLU A 50 -0.68 -4.08 2.33
C GLU A 50 -1.25 -2.86 1.61
N ILE A 51 -1.45 -2.97 0.30
CA ILE A 51 -2.10 -1.94 -0.51
C ILE A 51 -3.54 -2.36 -0.76
N TYR A 52 -4.44 -1.47 -0.40
CA TYR A 52 -5.87 -1.60 -0.64
C TYR A 52 -6.32 -0.56 -1.65
N PHE A 53 -7.24 -0.91 -2.54
CA PHE A 53 -7.89 0.00 -3.48
C PHE A 53 -9.40 -0.08 -3.34
N ARG A 54 -10.04 1.08 -3.44
CA ARG A 54 -11.48 1.21 -3.51
C ARG A 54 -11.90 1.72 -4.88
N GLU A 55 -12.74 0.96 -5.56
CA GLU A 55 -13.38 1.41 -6.80
C GLU A 55 -14.47 2.44 -6.49
N LEU A 56 -14.52 3.52 -7.27
CA LEU A 56 -15.51 4.57 -7.09
C LEU A 56 -16.90 4.10 -7.52
N GLY A 57 -17.93 4.57 -6.80
CA GLY A 57 -19.33 4.30 -7.14
C GLY A 57 -19.82 2.92 -6.69
N ASP A 58 -18.93 2.08 -6.18
CA ASP A 58 -19.27 0.79 -5.60
C ASP A 58 -19.32 0.88 -4.05
N GLU A 59 -20.35 0.29 -3.46
CA GLU A 59 -20.40 0.00 -2.01
C GLU A 59 -19.49 -1.17 -1.61
N LYS A 60 -18.70 -1.67 -2.56
CA LYS A 60 -17.82 -2.82 -2.37
C LYS A 60 -16.73 -2.51 -1.33
N PRO A 61 -16.29 -3.54 -0.60
CA PRO A 61 -15.16 -3.42 0.31
C PRO A 61 -13.88 -3.08 -0.46
N ASN A 62 -12.90 -2.50 0.25
CA ASN A 62 -11.57 -2.30 -0.32
C ASN A 62 -10.95 -3.64 -0.71
N ILE A 63 -10.34 -3.69 -1.88
CA ILE A 63 -9.69 -4.88 -2.42
C ILE A 63 -8.20 -4.78 -2.14
N LYS A 64 -7.60 -5.83 -1.58
CA LYS A 64 -6.14 -5.93 -1.44
C LYS A 64 -5.55 -6.14 -2.84
N ILE A 65 -4.75 -5.20 -3.29
CA ILE A 65 -4.15 -5.18 -4.64
C ILE A 65 -2.64 -5.32 -4.61
N GLY A 66 -2.03 -5.26 -3.44
CA GLY A 66 -0.59 -5.46 -3.33
C GLY A 66 -0.05 -5.28 -1.92
N GLY A 67 1.23 -4.92 -1.85
CA GLY A 67 1.99 -4.85 -0.61
C GLY A 67 3.27 -5.67 -0.65
N GLY A 68 3.94 -5.73 0.49
CA GLY A 68 5.13 -6.53 0.72
C GLY A 68 5.64 -6.33 2.14
N GLU A 69 6.90 -6.67 2.39
CA GLU A 69 7.49 -6.68 3.72
C GLU A 69 8.66 -5.70 3.83
N TYR A 70 8.76 -5.02 4.97
CA TYR A 70 9.91 -4.22 5.37
C TYR A 70 10.71 -4.97 6.44
N ASP A 71 12.03 -4.91 6.33
CA ASP A 71 12.94 -5.36 7.38
C ASP A 71 13.09 -4.31 8.51
N GLU A 72 13.89 -4.65 9.53
CA GLU A 72 14.17 -3.80 10.69
C GLU A 72 14.91 -2.49 10.34
N GLN A 73 15.47 -2.40 9.13
CA GLN A 73 16.16 -1.21 8.62
C GLN A 73 15.28 -0.42 7.64
N VAL A 74 13.96 -0.68 7.63
CA VAL A 74 12.95 -0.03 6.77
C VAL A 74 13.17 -0.31 5.29
N ARG A 75 13.88 -1.38 4.96
CA ARG A 75 14.16 -1.75 3.57
C ARG A 75 13.13 -2.76 3.12
N LYS A 76 12.63 -2.58 1.90
CA LYS A 76 11.77 -3.57 1.25
C LYS A 76 12.56 -4.86 1.06
N ILE A 77 11.94 -5.98 1.41
CA ILE A 77 12.50 -7.32 1.26
C ILE A 77 11.47 -8.28 0.65
N GLY A 78 11.96 -9.32 -0.01
CA GLY A 78 11.15 -10.40 -0.56
C GLY A 78 10.16 -9.92 -1.61
N LYS A 79 9.01 -10.60 -1.67
CA LYS A 79 7.99 -10.36 -2.70
C LYS A 79 7.25 -9.07 -2.46
N TRP A 80 7.12 -8.29 -3.53
CA TRP A 80 6.36 -7.06 -3.54
C TRP A 80 5.43 -7.02 -4.74
N VAL A 81 4.23 -6.50 -4.47
CA VAL A 81 3.23 -6.16 -5.47
C VAL A 81 2.99 -4.65 -5.40
N GLU A 82 3.43 -3.93 -6.44
CA GLU A 82 3.39 -2.47 -6.52
C GLU A 82 2.39 -1.98 -7.57
N GLN A 83 1.86 -0.77 -7.39
CA GLN A 83 1.05 -0.11 -8.41
C GLN A 83 1.94 0.33 -9.58
N LYS A 84 1.54 0.02 -10.83
CA LYS A 84 2.23 0.49 -12.03
C LYS A 84 2.04 1.99 -12.24
N ASP A 85 2.98 2.63 -12.93
CA ASP A 85 2.80 4.01 -13.37
C ASP A 85 1.49 4.19 -14.12
N GLY A 86 0.77 5.25 -13.74
CA GLY A 86 -0.54 5.56 -14.30
C GLY A 86 -1.70 4.75 -13.72
N PHE A 87 -1.50 3.95 -12.67
CA PHE A 87 -2.56 3.32 -11.89
C PHE A 87 -3.71 4.27 -11.52
N TYR A 88 -3.38 5.55 -11.34
CA TYR A 88 -4.27 6.62 -10.90
C TYR A 88 -4.98 7.39 -12.03
N TYR A 89 -4.80 7.02 -13.31
CA TYR A 89 -5.48 7.68 -14.44
C TYR A 89 -6.88 7.14 -14.73
N SER A 90 -7.15 5.89 -14.36
CA SER A 90 -8.47 5.27 -14.53
C SER A 90 -9.16 5.11 -13.18
N ASN A 91 -10.46 5.38 -13.16
CA ASN A 91 -11.31 5.10 -11.99
C ASN A 91 -11.70 3.61 -11.91
N SER A 92 -11.67 2.90 -13.05
CA SER A 92 -12.04 1.48 -13.11
C SER A 92 -10.85 0.56 -12.86
N MET A 93 -11.10 -0.53 -12.13
CA MET A 93 -10.12 -1.59 -11.86
C MET A 93 -9.64 -2.31 -13.12
N ASN A 94 -10.49 -2.37 -14.16
CA ASN A 94 -10.21 -3.03 -15.43
C ASN A 94 -9.11 -2.38 -16.27
N ASN A 95 -8.54 -1.26 -15.86
CA ASN A 95 -7.41 -0.61 -16.55
C ASN A 95 -6.20 -0.42 -15.63
N LYS A 96 -6.19 -1.10 -14.48
CA LYS A 96 -5.14 -0.96 -13.48
C LYS A 96 -4.16 -2.13 -13.57
N TYR A 97 -2.88 -1.79 -13.53
CA TYR A 97 -1.78 -2.74 -13.62
C TYR A 97 -0.95 -2.67 -12.34
N ILE A 98 -0.47 -3.82 -11.92
CA ILE A 98 0.47 -3.99 -10.81
C ILE A 98 1.75 -4.62 -11.34
N PHE A 99 2.86 -4.35 -10.66
CA PHE A 99 4.13 -5.04 -10.88
C PHE A 99 4.37 -6.01 -9.74
N ILE A 100 4.75 -7.24 -10.07
CA ILE A 100 5.16 -8.24 -9.09
C ILE A 100 6.64 -8.54 -9.28
N GLY A 101 7.41 -8.46 -8.20
CA GLY A 101 8.84 -8.75 -8.22
C GLY A 101 9.39 -8.94 -6.82
N GLU A 102 10.71 -9.01 -6.74
CA GLU A 102 11.45 -9.25 -5.50
C GLU A 102 12.27 -8.01 -5.16
N TYR A 103 12.36 -7.68 -3.88
CA TYR A 103 13.32 -6.76 -3.33
C TYR A 103 14.37 -7.50 -2.49
N LYS A 104 15.59 -6.99 -2.52
CA LYS A 104 16.66 -7.38 -1.61
C LYS A 104 17.37 -6.13 -1.13
N ASP A 105 17.46 -5.95 0.19
CA ASP A 105 18.08 -4.80 0.84
C ASP A 105 17.55 -3.45 0.29
N GLY A 106 16.24 -3.38 0.00
CA GLY A 106 15.59 -2.17 -0.53
C GLY A 106 15.78 -1.95 -2.04
N VAL A 107 16.49 -2.84 -2.74
CA VAL A 107 16.74 -2.73 -4.18
C VAL A 107 15.91 -3.75 -4.96
N LYS A 108 15.26 -3.29 -6.04
CA LYS A 108 14.51 -4.17 -6.98
C LYS A 108 15.45 -5.20 -7.60
N GLN A 109 15.04 -6.45 -7.59
CA GLN A 109 15.81 -7.57 -8.12
C GLN A 109 15.13 -8.17 -9.36
N GLY A 110 15.95 -8.56 -10.33
CA GLY A 110 15.52 -9.34 -11.49
C GLY A 110 14.44 -8.68 -12.35
N GLN A 111 13.63 -9.51 -12.99
CA GLN A 111 12.55 -9.07 -13.85
C GLN A 111 11.26 -8.88 -13.05
N TRP A 112 10.59 -7.75 -13.28
CA TRP A 112 9.28 -7.45 -12.71
C TRP A 112 8.20 -7.79 -13.73
N LYS A 113 7.15 -8.48 -13.26
CA LYS A 113 6.04 -8.95 -14.11
C LYS A 113 4.85 -8.02 -13.99
N ASP A 114 4.37 -7.56 -15.14
CA ASP A 114 3.14 -6.78 -15.27
C ASP A 114 1.93 -7.70 -15.13
N ASN A 115 1.03 -7.37 -14.22
CA ASN A 115 -0.24 -8.06 -14.08
C ASN A 115 -1.39 -7.05 -14.10
N LYS A 116 -2.40 -7.35 -14.90
CA LYS A 116 -3.64 -6.60 -14.91
C LYS A 116 -4.48 -7.03 -13.70
N LEU A 117 -5.00 -6.07 -12.93
CA LEU A 117 -5.97 -6.37 -11.88
C LEU A 117 -7.26 -6.88 -12.54
N LYS A 118 -7.78 -8.01 -12.04
CA LYS A 118 -9.02 -8.65 -12.49
C LYS A 118 -10.12 -8.39 -11.47
#